data_AF-V5GIR7-F1
#
_entry.id   AF-V5GIR7-F1
#
_cell.length_a   1.000
_cell.length_b   1.000
_cell.length_c   1.000
_cell.angle_alpha   90.00
_cell.angle_beta   90.00
_cell.angle_gamma   90.00
#
_symmetry.space_group_name_H-M   'P 1'
#
loop_
_entity.id
_entity.type
_entity.pdbx_description
1 polymer ?
#
loop_
_entity_poly.entity_id
_entity_poly.type
_entity_poly.pdbx_seq_one_letter_code
_entity_poly.pdbx_strand_id
1 'polypeptide(L)'
;FNLVSETLMFLDCICGSTTGGLGLLGLYINENNVALINQTLETLTEYCQGPCHENQNCIATHESNGLDIITALILNDISPLGKSRMDLVLELKNNASKLLLAIMESRGDSENAERILYNMNPKQLVDVACRAFHQETADDDVDDASVENMVSP
;
A
#
# COMPACT_ATOMS: atom_id res chain seq x y z
N PHE A 1 20.54 17.82 -4.35
CA PHE A 1 20.25 16.41 -4.00
C PHE A 1 19.03 16.42 -3.11
N ASN A 2 17.90 15.90 -3.59
CA ASN A 2 16.67 15.82 -2.79
C ASN A 2 16.48 14.37 -2.34
N LEU A 3 16.72 14.09 -1.06
CA LEU A 3 16.68 12.73 -0.53
C LEU A 3 15.28 12.10 -0.60
N VAL A 4 14.23 12.91 -0.51
CA VAL A 4 12.84 12.45 -0.66
C VAL A 4 12.60 11.94 -2.09
N SER A 5 13.01 12.73 -3.09
CA SER A 5 12.93 12.34 -4.51
C SER A 5 13.69 11.04 -4.79
N GLU A 6 14.93 10.92 -4.32
CA GLU A 6 15.75 9.72 -4.53
C GLU A 6 15.13 8.47 -3.87
N THR A 7 14.56 8.64 -2.67
CA THR A 7 13.87 7.56 -1.96
C THR A 7 12.60 7.13 -2.70
N LEU A 8 11.87 8.10 -3.28
CA LEU A 8 10.69 7.81 -4.09
C LEU A 8 11.04 7.12 -5.42
N MET A 9 12.12 7.54 -6.09
CA MET A 9 12.62 6.86 -7.29
C MET A 9 13.07 5.42 -6.97
N PHE A 10 13.64 5.19 -5.79
CA PHE A 10 13.95 3.85 -5.33
C PHE A 10 12.68 3.00 -5.17
N LEU A 11 11.63 3.55 -4.54
CA LEU A 11 10.32 2.89 -4.43
C LEU A 11 9.73 2.54 -5.81
N ASP A 12 9.76 3.49 -6.75
CA ASP A 12 9.28 3.30 -8.12
C ASP A 12 10.01 2.15 -8.83
N CYS A 13 11.34 2.12 -8.70
CA CYS A 13 12.20 1.10 -9.29
C CYS A 13 11.92 -0.30 -8.71
N ILE A 14 11.84 -0.44 -7.38
CA ILE A 14 11.63 -1.74 -6.74
C ILE A 14 10.20 -2.28 -6.95
N CYS A 15 9.23 -1.38 -7.15
CA CYS A 15 7.85 -1.72 -7.47
C CYS A 15 7.65 -2.06 -8.97
N GLY A 16 8.65 -1.84 -9.84
CA GLY A 16 8.63 -2.28 -11.24
C GLY A 16 7.80 -1.41 -12.20
N SER A 17 7.46 -0.18 -11.81
CA SER A 17 6.66 0.74 -12.66
C SER A 17 7.35 1.07 -14.00
N THR A 18 8.67 0.93 -14.07
CA THR A 18 9.47 1.16 -15.28
C THR A 18 9.37 0.04 -16.33
N THR A 19 8.80 -1.12 -15.98
CA THR A 19 8.70 -2.29 -16.86
C THR A 19 7.26 -2.67 -17.26
N GLY A 20 6.27 -1.94 -16.75
CA GLY A 20 4.87 -2.13 -17.08
C GLY A 20 3.99 -1.19 -16.25
N GLY A 21 2.82 -0.80 -16.77
CA GLY A 21 1.92 0.11 -16.05
C GLY A 21 1.55 -0.41 -14.65
N LEU A 22 1.12 0.49 -13.77
CA LEU A 22 0.83 0.28 -12.34
C LEU A 22 -0.03 -0.97 -12.02
N GLY A 23 -0.80 -1.49 -12.98
CA GLY A 23 -1.54 -2.75 -12.86
C GLY A 23 -0.67 -4.01 -12.74
N LEU A 24 0.64 -3.94 -13.02
CA LEU A 24 1.58 -5.06 -12.90
C LEU A 24 2.44 -5.01 -11.62
N LEU A 25 2.29 -3.96 -10.81
CA LEU A 25 3.07 -3.74 -9.60
C LEU A 25 2.99 -4.94 -8.63
N GLY A 26 1.81 -5.55 -8.51
CA GLY A 26 1.59 -6.75 -7.70
C GLY A 26 2.45 -7.96 -8.08
N LEU A 27 2.93 -8.05 -9.34
CA LEU A 27 3.79 -9.14 -9.80
C LEU A 27 5.25 -8.99 -9.37
N TYR A 28 5.69 -7.75 -9.14
CA TYR A 28 7.08 -7.46 -8.76
C TYR A 28 7.30 -7.60 -7.25
N ILE A 29 6.24 -7.45 -6.45
CA ILE A 29 6.30 -7.59 -5.00
C ILE A 29 6.27 -9.07 -4.63
N ASN A 30 7.24 -9.49 -3.82
CA ASN A 30 7.37 -10.85 -3.32
C ASN A 30 8.05 -10.89 -1.95
N GLU A 31 8.15 -12.08 -1.35
CA GLU A 31 8.70 -12.27 0.00
C GLU A 31 10.14 -11.75 0.17
N ASN A 32 10.93 -11.69 -0.91
CA ASN A 32 12.32 -11.24 -0.83
C ASN A 32 12.48 -9.71 -0.79
N ASN A 33 11.49 -8.95 -1.28
CA ASN A 33 11.59 -7.49 -1.39
C ASN A 33 10.56 -6.71 -0.57
N VAL A 34 9.46 -7.34 -0.14
CA VAL A 34 8.38 -6.65 0.58
C VAL A 34 8.85 -5.94 1.85
N ALA A 35 9.79 -6.52 2.59
CA ALA A 35 10.36 -5.88 3.78
C ALA A 35 11.11 -4.57 3.45
N LEU A 36 11.81 -4.52 2.32
CA LEU A 36 12.53 -3.32 1.89
C LEU A 36 11.58 -2.24 1.37
N ILE A 37 10.49 -2.66 0.72
CA ILE A 37 9.41 -1.75 0.33
C ILE A 37 8.77 -1.14 1.58
N ASN A 38 8.45 -1.95 2.60
CA ASN A 38 7.90 -1.47 3.86
C ASN A 38 8.82 -0.45 4.54
N GLN A 39 10.12 -0.75 4.64
CA GLN A 39 11.09 0.19 5.20
C GLN A 39 11.15 1.52 4.43
N THR A 40 10.99 1.45 3.10
CA THR A 40 10.98 2.64 2.23
C THR A 40 9.71 3.48 2.47
N LEU A 41 8.54 2.83 2.56
CA LEU A 41 7.28 3.50 2.87
C LEU A 41 7.30 4.16 4.25
N GLU A 42 7.86 3.48 5.26
CA GLU A 42 8.05 4.02 6.60
C GLU A 42 8.98 5.23 6.58
N THR A 43 10.11 5.15 5.86
CA THR A 43 11.05 6.26 5.72
C THR A 43 10.41 7.48 5.08
N LEU A 44 9.65 7.28 4.00
CA LEU A 44 8.89 8.35 3.33
C LEU A 44 7.80 8.92 4.24
N THR A 45 7.18 8.09 5.09
CA THR A 45 6.18 8.51 6.07
C THR A 45 6.82 9.45 7.08
N GLU A 46 7.98 9.09 7.63
CA GLU A 46 8.74 9.92 8.57
C GLU A 46 9.21 11.23 7.93
N TYR A 47 9.56 11.24 6.64
CA TYR A 47 9.86 12.49 5.92
C TYR A 47 8.65 13.43 5.81
N CYS A 48 7.43 12.89 5.83
CA CYS A 48 6.20 13.66 5.64
C CYS A 48 5.45 13.96 6.95
N GLN A 49 5.80 13.30 8.05
CA GLN A 49 5.07 13.41 9.32
C GLN A 49 5.20 14.82 9.94
N GLY A 50 4.06 15.39 10.34
CA GLY A 50 3.97 16.77 10.83
C GLY A 50 3.71 17.79 9.73
N PRO A 51 3.74 19.11 10.03
CA PRO A 51 3.50 20.16 9.04
C PRO A 51 4.71 20.33 8.11
N CYS A 52 4.92 19.38 7.20
CA CYS A 52 6.04 19.32 6.26
C CYS A 52 5.60 19.45 4.80
N HIS A 53 5.00 20.60 4.46
CA HIS A 53 4.43 20.86 3.13
C HIS A 53 5.40 20.61 1.97
N GLU A 54 6.68 20.94 2.12
CA GLU A 54 7.67 20.76 1.04
C GLU A 54 7.86 19.29 0.68
N ASN A 55 7.98 18.40 1.67
CA ASN A 55 8.15 16.97 1.42
C ASN A 55 6.87 16.31 0.92
N GLN A 56 5.72 16.72 1.47
CA GLN A 56 4.41 16.25 1.02
C GLN A 56 4.17 16.62 -0.45
N ASN A 57 4.46 17.88 -0.83
CA ASN A 57 4.39 18.34 -2.21
C ASN A 57 5.41 17.67 -3.11
N CYS A 58 6.62 17.42 -2.61
CA CYS A 58 7.66 16.70 -3.35
C CYS A 58 7.17 15.32 -3.80
N ILE A 59 6.51 14.56 -2.91
CA ILE A 59 5.94 13.25 -3.27
C ILE A 59 4.70 13.40 -4.16
N ALA A 60 3.80 14.32 -3.83
CA ALA A 60 2.52 14.49 -4.52
C ALA A 60 2.67 14.95 -5.98
N THR A 61 3.74 15.68 -6.30
CA THR A 61 3.98 16.28 -7.62
C THR A 61 5.17 15.66 -8.36
N HIS A 62 5.77 14.60 -7.81
CA HIS A 62 6.96 13.98 -8.38
C HIS A 62 6.71 13.41 -9.78
N GLU A 63 7.70 13.52 -10.66
CA GLU A 63 7.66 12.97 -12.03
C GLU A 63 7.52 11.44 -12.09
N SER A 64 7.90 10.75 -11.02
CA SER A 64 7.72 9.30 -10.85
C SER A 64 6.27 8.90 -10.52
N ASN A 65 5.33 9.86 -10.47
CA ASN A 65 3.94 9.65 -10.09
C ASN A 65 3.81 8.96 -8.72
N GLY A 66 4.42 9.56 -7.69
CA GLY A 66 4.48 8.96 -6.34
C GLY A 66 3.11 8.57 -5.78
N LEU A 67 2.09 9.42 -5.98
CA LEU A 67 0.71 9.11 -5.57
C LEU A 67 0.15 7.89 -6.30
N ASP A 68 0.48 7.70 -7.57
CA ASP A 68 -0.02 6.57 -8.33
C ASP A 68 0.57 5.25 -7.84
N ILE A 69 1.85 5.25 -7.48
CA ILE A 69 2.50 4.09 -6.85
C ILE A 69 1.84 3.77 -5.50
N ILE A 70 1.67 4.78 -4.64
CA ILE A 70 1.08 4.62 -3.31
C ILE A 70 -0.37 4.12 -3.41
N THR A 71 -1.17 4.73 -4.29
CA THR A 71 -2.56 4.31 -4.51
C THR A 71 -2.64 2.92 -5.15
N ALA A 72 -1.73 2.55 -6.06
CA ALA A 72 -1.66 1.20 -6.62
C ALA A 72 -1.33 0.16 -5.54
N LEU A 73 -0.38 0.43 -4.64
CA LEU A 73 -0.05 -0.45 -3.52
C LEU A 73 -1.27 -0.71 -2.62
N ILE A 74 -2.08 0.32 -2.38
CA ILE A 74 -3.31 0.21 -1.59
C ILE A 74 -4.39 -0.56 -2.37
N LEU A 75 -4.65 -0.20 -3.62
CA LEU A 75 -5.86 -0.60 -4.33
C LEU A 75 -5.72 -1.88 -5.16
N ASN A 76 -4.52 -2.19 -5.64
CA ASN A 76 -4.31 -3.32 -6.53
C ASN A 76 -4.16 -4.63 -5.75
N ASP A 77 -4.43 -5.72 -6.45
CA ASP A 77 -4.14 -7.06 -5.96
C ASP A 77 -2.62 -7.33 -6.04
N ILE A 78 -2.06 -7.86 -4.96
CA ILE A 78 -0.62 -8.15 -4.86
C ILE A 78 -0.42 -9.66 -5.05
N SER A 79 -0.66 -10.14 -6.27
CA SER A 79 -0.53 -11.56 -6.62
C SER A 79 0.83 -11.85 -7.28
N PRO A 80 1.51 -12.95 -6.93
CA PRO A 80 1.00 -14.11 -6.18
C PRO A 80 1.13 -14.00 -4.65
N LEU A 81 1.79 -12.99 -4.11
CA LEU A 81 2.11 -12.89 -2.67
C LEU A 81 0.86 -13.00 -1.77
N GLY A 82 -0.23 -12.34 -2.14
CA GLY A 82 -1.49 -12.38 -1.40
C GLY A 82 -2.15 -13.77 -1.34
N LYS A 83 -1.69 -14.75 -2.12
CA LYS A 83 -2.19 -16.13 -2.01
C LYS A 83 -1.45 -16.95 -0.95
N SER A 84 -0.18 -16.64 -0.68
CA SER A 84 0.67 -17.39 0.26
C SER A 84 0.90 -16.66 1.57
N ARG A 85 1.01 -15.33 1.53
CA ARG A 85 1.40 -14.47 2.65
C ARG A 85 0.55 -13.21 2.68
N MET A 86 -0.73 -13.38 2.99
CA MET A 86 -1.67 -12.27 3.15
C MET A 86 -1.23 -11.31 4.28
N ASP A 87 -0.61 -11.84 5.33
CA ASP A 87 0.00 -11.08 6.43
C ASP A 87 0.93 -9.97 5.91
N LEU A 88 1.83 -10.32 4.99
CA LEU A 88 2.79 -9.37 4.40
C LEU A 88 2.09 -8.35 3.49
N VAL A 89 1.03 -8.74 2.78
CA VAL A 89 0.26 -7.83 1.93
C VAL A 89 -0.54 -6.82 2.75
N LEU A 90 -1.13 -7.25 3.87
CA LEU A 90 -1.84 -6.36 4.79
C LEU A 90 -0.89 -5.36 5.43
N GLU A 91 0.30 -5.80 5.87
CA GLU A 91 1.35 -4.91 6.39
C GLU A 91 1.77 -3.86 5.34
N LEU A 92 2.02 -4.30 4.10
CA LEU A 92 2.35 -3.42 2.99
C LEU A 92 1.27 -2.37 2.72
N LYS A 93 0.01 -2.80 2.62
CA LYS A 93 -1.15 -1.90 2.40
C LYS A 93 -1.31 -0.92 3.56
N ASN A 94 -1.07 -1.37 4.79
CA ASN A 94 -1.09 -0.51 5.98
C ASN A 94 0.00 0.57 5.92
N ASN A 95 1.24 0.21 5.59
CA ASN A 95 2.34 1.17 5.49
C ASN A 95 2.14 2.15 4.32
N ALA A 96 1.60 1.70 3.19
CA ALA A 96 1.21 2.61 2.09
C ALA A 96 0.10 3.58 2.51
N SER A 97 -0.87 3.10 3.31
CA SER A 97 -1.94 3.93 3.86
C SER A 97 -1.43 4.99 4.84
N LYS A 98 -0.47 4.64 5.72
CA LYS A 98 0.18 5.60 6.62
C LYS A 98 0.91 6.71 5.85
N LEU A 99 1.65 6.35 4.80
CA LEU A 99 2.31 7.33 3.94
C LEU A 99 1.29 8.26 3.29
N LEU A 100 0.20 7.73 2.75
CA LEU A 100 -0.87 8.55 2.17
C LEU A 100 -1.45 9.53 3.20
N LEU A 101 -1.71 9.07 4.42
CA LEU A 101 -2.19 9.93 5.51
C LEU A 101 -1.20 11.03 5.89
N ALA A 102 0.10 10.72 5.93
CA ALA A 102 1.15 11.71 6.19
C ALA A 102 1.22 12.78 5.08
N ILE A 103 1.03 12.39 3.82
CA ILE A 103 0.94 13.34 2.68
C ILE A 103 -0.30 14.25 2.81
N MET A 104 -1.39 13.73 3.37
CA MET A 104 -2.67 14.44 3.54
C MET A 104 -2.79 15.24 4.85
N GLU A 105 -1.82 15.16 5.76
CA GLU A 105 -1.94 15.73 7.12
C GLU A 105 -2.10 17.26 7.10
N SER A 106 -1.49 17.91 6.11
CA SER A 106 -1.51 19.35 5.93
C SER A 106 -2.87 19.87 5.47
N ARG A 107 -3.67 20.36 6.42
CA ARG A 107 -5.03 20.89 6.22
C ARG A 107 -5.16 22.10 5.28
N GLY A 108 -4.04 22.71 4.87
CA GLY A 108 -4.01 23.88 3.98
C GLY A 108 -3.79 23.55 2.50
N ASP A 109 -3.57 22.29 2.15
CA ASP A 109 -3.18 21.88 0.80
C ASP A 109 -4.34 21.21 0.05
N SER A 110 -5.26 22.03 -0.46
CA SER A 110 -6.36 21.55 -1.29
C SER A 110 -5.87 20.89 -2.59
N GLU A 111 -4.68 21.26 -3.07
CA GLU A 111 -4.11 20.77 -4.31
C GLU A 111 -3.74 19.29 -4.20
N ASN A 112 -3.07 18.90 -3.11
CA ASN A 112 -2.75 17.49 -2.84
C ASN A 112 -4.00 16.65 -2.60
N ALA A 113 -4.99 17.20 -1.88
CA ALA A 113 -6.26 16.51 -1.68
C ALA A 113 -6.99 16.24 -3.00
N GLU A 114 -7.05 17.22 -3.91
CA GLU A 114 -7.65 17.06 -5.23
C GLU A 114 -6.92 16.02 -6.09
N ARG A 115 -5.58 16.02 -6.08
CA ARG A 115 -4.77 15.01 -6.80
C ARG A 115 -5.04 13.59 -6.31
N ILE A 116 -5.09 13.42 -4.98
CA ILE A 116 -5.36 12.12 -4.38
C ILE A 116 -6.76 11.65 -4.77
N LEU A 117 -7.77 12.53 -4.72
CA LEU A 117 -9.13 12.20 -5.14
C LEU A 117 -9.23 11.89 -6.64
N TYR A 118 -8.37 12.48 -7.48
CA TYR A 118 -8.30 12.16 -8.91
C TYR A 118 -7.70 10.77 -9.16
N ASN A 119 -6.69 10.36 -8.38
CA ASN A 119 -5.99 9.09 -8.56
C ASN A 119 -6.63 7.91 -7.80
N MET A 120 -7.52 8.18 -6.84
CA MET A 120 -8.12 7.16 -5.99
C MET A 120 -9.60 6.94 -6.35
N ASN A 121 -9.95 5.70 -6.73
CA ASN A 121 -11.35 5.31 -6.91
C ASN A 121 -12.02 5.03 -5.55
N PRO A 122 -13.01 5.83 -5.10
CA PRO A 122 -13.60 5.66 -3.77
C PRO A 122 -14.33 4.34 -3.58
N LYS A 123 -14.95 3.79 -4.64
CA LYS A 123 -15.63 2.48 -4.56
C LYS A 123 -14.62 1.36 -4.36
N GLN A 124 -13.55 1.38 -5.15
CA GLN A 124 -12.48 0.39 -5.03
C GLN A 124 -11.80 0.45 -3.66
N LEU A 125 -11.60 1.65 -3.11
CA LEU A 125 -11.05 1.82 -1.76
C LEU A 125 -11.94 1.14 -0.71
N VAL A 126 -13.25 1.38 -0.76
CA VAL A 126 -14.23 0.73 0.14
C VAL A 126 -14.20 -0.79 -0.04
N ASP A 127 -14.19 -1.28 -1.29
CA ASP A 127 -14.15 -2.73 -1.57
C ASP A 127 -12.86 -3.39 -1.04
N VAL A 128 -11.71 -2.72 -1.15
CA VAL A 128 -10.43 -3.20 -0.60
C VAL A 128 -10.48 -3.22 0.93
N ALA A 129 -10.97 -2.15 1.56
CA ALA A 129 -11.10 -2.08 3.02
C ALA A 129 -12.06 -3.16 3.56
N CYS A 130 -13.20 -3.36 2.90
CA CYS A 130 -14.14 -4.42 3.25
C CYS A 130 -13.49 -5.80 3.11
N ARG A 131 -12.75 -6.09 2.04
CA ARG A 131 -12.07 -7.38 1.88
C ARG A 131 -11.02 -7.62 2.96
N ALA A 132 -10.21 -6.61 3.30
CA ALA A 132 -9.22 -6.70 4.36
C ALA A 132 -9.87 -6.99 5.73
N PHE A 133 -10.98 -6.33 6.05
CA PHE A 133 -11.71 -6.56 7.30
C PHE A 133 -12.30 -7.98 7.40
N HIS A 134 -12.89 -8.50 6.32
CA HIS A 134 -13.45 -9.86 6.32
C HIS A 134 -12.39 -10.96 6.21
N GLN A 135 -11.14 -10.64 5.84
CA GLN A 135 -10.05 -11.62 5.80
C GLN A 135 -9.57 -12.02 7.19
N GLU A 136 -9.57 -11.10 8.16
CA GLU A 136 -9.25 -11.43 9.56
C GLU A 136 -10.29 -12.34 10.21
N THR A 137 -11.54 -12.34 9.72
CA THR A 137 -12.63 -13.18 10.29
C THR A 137 -12.70 -14.58 9.68
N ALA A 138 -12.22 -14.77 8.44
CA ALA A 138 -12.27 -16.06 7.77
C ALA A 138 -11.22 -17.07 8.28
N ASP A 139 -10.10 -16.59 8.83
CA ASP A 139 -9.07 -17.46 9.44
C ASP A 139 -9.54 -18.08 10.78
N ASP A 140 -10.53 -17.47 11.45
CA ASP A 140 -11.10 -18.00 12.71
C ASP A 140 -12.17 -19.09 12.49
N ASP A 141 -12.79 -19.15 11.31
CA ASP A 141 -13.90 -20.08 11.00
C ASP A 141 -13.43 -21.46 10.48
N VAL A 142 -12.13 -21.65 10.21
CA VAL A 142 -11.61 -22.90 9.60
C VAL A 142 -11.30 -23.99 10.65
N ASP A 143 -11.21 -23.63 11.93
CA ASP A 143 -10.85 -24.57 13.00
C ASP A 143 -12.04 -25.36 13.61
N ASP A 144 -13.30 -24.98 13.34
CA ASP A 144 -14.46 -25.64 13.96
C ASP A 144 -15.07 -26.80 13.11
N ALA A 145 -14.62 -26.97 11.86
CA ALA A 145 -15.21 -27.97 10.95
C ALA A 145 -14.56 -29.37 10.97
N SER A 146 -13.55 -29.62 11.82
CA SER A 146 -12.72 -30.83 11.72
C SER A 146 -12.88 -31.87 12.84
N VAL A 147 -13.79 -31.69 13.82
CA VAL A 147 -13.88 -32.59 15.00
C VAL A 147 -15.09 -33.54 15.04
N GLU A 148 -16.06 -33.47 14.13
CA GLU A 148 -17.32 -34.25 14.25
C GLU A 148 -17.39 -35.62 13.55
N ASN A 149 -16.26 -36.23 13.14
CA ASN A 149 -16.29 -37.57 12.51
C ASN A 149 -15.44 -38.66 13.18
N MET A 150 -15.27 -38.60 14.49
CA MET A 150 -14.86 -39.77 15.27
C MET A 150 -15.59 -39.81 16.62
N VAL A 151 -16.63 -40.65 16.73
CA VAL A 151 -16.83 -41.63 17.82
C VAL A 151 -18.05 -42.52 17.47
N SER A 152 -17.77 -43.82 17.41
CA SER A 152 -18.64 -44.98 17.11
C SER A 152 -19.64 -45.31 18.25
N PRO A 153 -20.45 -46.40 18.21
CA PRO A 153 -20.01 -47.81 18.06
C PRO A 153 -20.54 -48.52 16.81
#